data_AF-A0A6M3L168-F1
#
_entry.id   AF-A0A6M3L168-F1
#
_cell.length_a   1.000
_cell.length_b   1.000
_cell.length_c   1.000
_cell.angle_alpha   90.00
_cell.angle_beta   90.00
_cell.angle_gamma   90.00
#
_symmetry.space_group_name_H-M   'P 1'
#
loop_
_entity.id
_entity.type
_entity.pdbx_description
1 polymer ?
#
loop_
_entity_poly.entity_id
_entity_poly.type
_entity_poly.pdbx_seq_one_letter_code
_entity_poly.pdbx_strand_id
1 'polypeptide(L)'
;MFCSAWKTATIDIDRATEFSGDDVDQFSSLVDLGDNYENVMVICGSVITSATLAPWVQLTPSIAEVPVVVHALDDDATGSFAHATTAAVTQVAVIFHVGAVQYLRIRAGANQAADETFSVRGFNRQAYGT
;
A
#
# COMPACT_ATOMS: atom_id res chain seq x y z
N MET A 1 -10.27 18.82 0.74
CA MET A 1 -9.55 17.52 0.64
C MET A 1 -8.48 17.69 -0.41
N PHE A 2 -7.22 17.40 -0.07
CA PHE A 2 -6.10 17.46 -1.00
C PHE A 2 -5.61 16.04 -1.25
N CYS A 3 -5.43 15.67 -2.51
CA CYS A 3 -5.12 14.30 -2.90
C CYS A 3 -4.12 14.27 -4.04
N SER A 4 -3.32 13.20 -4.07
CA SER A 4 -2.45 12.91 -5.19
C SER A 4 -3.27 12.57 -6.44
N ALA A 5 -2.62 12.59 -7.60
CA ALA A 5 -3.13 11.84 -8.75
C ALA A 5 -3.23 10.35 -8.40
N TRP A 6 -4.12 9.64 -9.09
CA TRP A 6 -4.13 8.18 -9.04
C TRP A 6 -2.82 7.62 -9.60
N LYS A 7 -2.28 6.61 -8.91
CA LYS A 7 -1.07 5.88 -9.26
C LYS A 7 -1.40 4.42 -9.45
N THR A 8 -0.67 3.75 -10.33
CA THR A 8 -0.76 2.31 -10.51
C THR A 8 0.36 1.65 -9.73
N ALA A 9 0.02 0.66 -8.91
CA ALA A 9 0.96 -0.22 -8.24
C ALA A 9 0.76 -1.65 -8.76
N THR A 10 1.84 -2.35 -9.08
CA THR A 10 1.77 -3.70 -9.69
C THR A 10 2.61 -4.69 -8.89
N ILE A 11 1.98 -5.77 -8.42
CA ILE A 11 2.72 -6.99 -8.07
C ILE A 11 2.99 -7.69 -9.40
N ASP A 12 4.26 -7.86 -9.72
CA ASP A 12 4.77 -8.47 -10.96
C ASP A 12 5.62 -9.66 -10.53
N ILE A 13 5.18 -10.86 -10.89
CA ILE A 13 5.79 -12.13 -10.45
C ILE A 13 7.10 -12.45 -11.19
N ASP A 14 7.37 -11.75 -12.31
CA ASP A 14 8.58 -11.95 -13.12
C ASP A 14 9.68 -10.92 -12.78
N ARG A 15 9.42 -10.01 -11.83
CA ARG A 15 10.33 -8.92 -11.47
C ARG A 15 11.41 -9.36 -10.49
N ALA A 16 12.41 -10.07 -11.01
CA ALA A 16 13.51 -10.64 -10.22
C ALA A 16 14.55 -9.62 -9.69
N THR A 17 14.46 -8.32 -10.03
CA THR A 17 15.53 -7.32 -9.79
C THR A 17 15.18 -6.22 -8.79
N GLU A 18 13.97 -6.23 -8.23
CA GLU A 18 13.49 -5.15 -7.35
C GLU A 18 13.62 -5.55 -5.86
N PHE A 19 14.55 -4.91 -5.13
CA PHE A 19 14.96 -5.18 -3.73
C PHE A 19 15.45 -6.63 -3.46
N SER A 20 16.39 -6.80 -2.53
CA SER A 20 17.01 -8.09 -2.19
C SER A 20 16.26 -8.87 -1.10
N GLY A 21 14.97 -8.62 -0.92
CA GLY A 21 14.11 -9.34 0.02
C GLY A 21 13.20 -10.31 -0.71
N ASP A 22 13.08 -11.51 -0.17
CA ASP A 22 12.62 -12.76 -0.80
C ASP A 22 11.19 -12.79 -1.42
N ASP A 23 10.42 -11.70 -1.45
CA ASP A 23 8.98 -11.76 -1.73
C ASP A 23 8.49 -10.78 -2.83
N VAL A 24 9.13 -10.77 -4.01
CA VAL A 24 8.69 -9.94 -5.16
C VAL A 24 7.24 -10.22 -5.58
N ASP A 25 6.76 -11.44 -5.35
CA ASP A 25 5.38 -11.89 -5.61
C ASP A 25 4.37 -11.41 -4.56
N GLN A 26 4.82 -10.70 -3.53
CA GLN A 26 3.97 -10.11 -2.48
C GLN A 26 3.96 -8.59 -2.52
N PHE A 27 5.03 -7.96 -3.01
CA PHE A 27 5.19 -6.51 -3.00
C PHE A 27 4.90 -5.89 -4.36
N SER A 28 4.13 -4.81 -4.36
CA SER A 28 3.92 -4.00 -5.56
C SER A 28 5.18 -3.21 -5.93
N SER A 29 5.19 -2.63 -7.14
CA SER A 29 6.10 -1.54 -7.50
C SER A 29 6.00 -0.38 -6.53
N LEU A 30 7.09 0.41 -6.45
CA LEU A 30 7.13 1.63 -5.67
C LEU A 30 6.04 2.61 -6.13
N VAL A 31 5.28 3.12 -5.18
CA VAL A 31 4.32 4.21 -5.37
C VAL A 31 4.92 5.48 -4.81
N ASP A 32 5.13 6.47 -5.67
CA ASP A 32 5.43 7.85 -5.29
C ASP A 32 4.14 8.70 -5.39
N LEU A 33 3.64 9.12 -4.23
CA LEU A 33 2.45 9.96 -4.11
C LEU A 33 2.71 11.44 -4.47
N GLY A 34 3.99 11.84 -4.57
CA GLY A 34 4.44 13.19 -4.91
C GLY A 34 4.44 14.20 -3.77
N ASP A 35 3.89 13.84 -2.60
CA ASP A 35 3.90 14.63 -1.36
C ASP A 35 3.58 13.69 -0.18
N ASN A 36 3.65 14.19 1.05
CA ASN A 36 3.35 13.44 2.27
C ASN A 36 1.84 13.38 2.56
N TYR A 37 1.29 12.17 2.56
CA TYR A 37 -0.13 11.93 2.85
C TYR A 37 -0.34 11.08 4.09
N GLU A 38 -1.30 11.47 4.91
CA GLU A 38 -1.77 10.79 6.13
C GLU A 38 -2.60 9.56 5.80
N ASN A 39 -3.34 9.56 4.69
CA ASN A 39 -4.20 8.45 4.31
C ASN A 39 -3.95 8.02 2.87
N VAL A 40 -4.14 6.74 2.61
CA VAL A 40 -3.99 6.15 1.27
C VAL A 40 -5.23 5.33 0.96
N MET A 41 -5.80 5.55 -0.21
CA MET A 41 -6.85 4.71 -0.76
C MET A 41 -6.24 3.75 -1.77
N VAL A 42 -6.58 2.47 -1.66
CA VAL A 42 -6.15 1.39 -2.55
C VAL A 42 -7.39 0.72 -3.12
N ILE A 43 -7.50 0.69 -4.44
CA ILE A 43 -8.54 -0.04 -5.17
C ILE A 43 -7.88 -1.22 -5.86
N CYS A 44 -8.30 -2.44 -5.51
CA CYS A 44 -7.88 -3.66 -6.18
C CYS A 44 -8.70 -3.81 -7.45
N GLY A 45 -8.06 -3.66 -8.62
CA GLY A 45 -8.73 -3.81 -9.91
C GLY A 45 -8.91 -5.28 -10.34
N SER A 46 -8.09 -6.16 -9.77
CA SER A 46 -8.00 -7.60 -10.01
C SER A 46 -8.33 -8.42 -8.77
N VAL A 47 -8.49 -9.73 -8.96
CA VAL A 47 -8.82 -10.67 -7.88
C VAL A 47 -7.55 -11.05 -7.13
N ILE A 48 -7.32 -10.43 -5.98
CA ILE A 48 -6.20 -10.82 -5.13
C ILE A 48 -6.47 -12.18 -4.47
N THR A 49 -5.48 -13.05 -4.49
CA THR A 49 -5.54 -14.39 -3.87
C THR A 49 -5.28 -14.32 -2.36
N SER A 50 -4.73 -13.20 -1.88
CA SER A 50 -4.44 -12.96 -0.47
C SER A 50 -5.67 -12.48 0.32
N ALA A 51 -5.83 -13.02 1.53
CA ALA A 51 -6.82 -12.54 2.49
C ALA A 51 -6.39 -11.27 3.27
N THR A 52 -5.22 -10.72 2.95
CA THR A 52 -4.72 -9.49 3.59
C THR A 52 -3.99 -8.60 2.60
N LEU A 53 -4.20 -7.30 2.76
CA LEU A 53 -3.52 -6.24 2.03
C LEU A 53 -3.07 -5.15 3.00
N ALA A 54 -1.83 -4.67 2.85
CA ALA A 54 -1.29 -3.60 3.69
C ALA A 54 -0.33 -2.70 2.90
N PRO A 55 -0.37 -1.37 3.10
CA PRO A 55 0.69 -0.49 2.65
C PRO A 55 1.92 -0.64 3.55
N TRP A 56 3.09 -0.71 2.94
CA TRP A 56 4.38 -0.66 3.60
C TRP A 56 5.14 0.55 3.07
N VAL A 57 5.70 1.35 3.96
CA VAL A 57 6.20 2.68 3.63
C VAL A 57 7.71 2.69 3.45
N GLN A 58 8.17 3.66 2.67
CA GLN A 58 9.59 3.94 2.45
C GLN A 58 9.86 5.41 2.77
N LEU A 59 11.06 5.71 3.26
CA LEU A 59 11.54 7.08 3.48
C LEU A 59 12.08 7.71 2.21
N THR A 60 12.61 6.91 1.28
CA THR A 60 13.22 7.38 0.03
C THR A 60 12.63 6.65 -1.19
N PRO A 61 12.81 7.19 -2.42
CA PRO A 61 12.38 6.49 -3.63
C PRO A 61 13.33 5.35 -4.04
N SER A 62 14.31 5.00 -3.20
CA SER A 62 15.26 3.93 -3.50
C SER A 62 14.53 2.60 -3.63
N ILE A 63 14.69 1.97 -4.79
CA ILE A 63 14.16 0.64 -5.05
C ILE A 63 14.76 -0.41 -4.09
N ALA A 64 15.99 -0.20 -3.61
CA ALA A 64 16.67 -1.12 -2.71
C ALA A 64 16.36 -0.88 -1.22
N GLU A 65 15.55 0.13 -0.90
CA GLU A 65 15.14 0.37 0.48
C GLU A 65 14.11 -0.67 0.93
N VAL A 66 14.34 -1.23 2.12
CA VAL A 66 13.42 -2.19 2.76
C VAL A 66 12.17 -1.40 3.20
N PRO A 67 10.98 -1.68 2.65
CA PRO A 67 9.77 -1.02 3.11
C PRO A 67 9.42 -1.50 4.52
N VAL A 68 8.74 -0.67 5.31
CA VAL A 68 8.38 -0.97 6.71
C VAL A 68 6.88 -0.82 6.97
N VAL A 69 6.36 -1.55 7.94
CA VAL A 69 4.97 -1.40 8.39
C VAL A 69 4.81 -0.09 9.15
N VAL A 70 3.73 0.65 8.89
CA VAL A 70 3.32 1.77 9.74
C VAL A 70 2.58 1.23 10.96
N HIS A 71 3.10 1.57 12.14
CA HIS A 71 2.39 1.43 13.40
C HIS A 71 1.85 2.81 13.80
N ALA A 72 0.55 3.02 13.66
CA ALA A 72 -0.12 4.14 14.32
C ALA A 72 -0.65 3.62 15.65
N LEU A 73 -0.11 4.16 16.72
CA LEU A 73 -0.53 3.88 18.09
C LEU A 73 -1.43 5.05 18.50
N ASP A 74 -2.70 4.99 18.12
CA ASP A 74 -3.72 5.82 18.77
C ASP A 74 -4.29 5.05 19.99
N ASP A 75 -4.97 5.75 20.90
CA ASP A 75 -5.43 5.18 22.18
C ASP A 75 -6.38 3.96 21.99
N ASP A 76 -6.92 3.73 20.79
CA ASP A 76 -7.81 2.62 20.44
C ASP A 76 -7.20 1.59 19.46
N ALA A 77 -5.98 1.81 18.94
CA ALA A 77 -5.35 0.96 17.93
C ALA A 77 -4.35 -0.04 18.53
N THR A 78 -4.80 -1.29 18.73
CA THR A 78 -3.91 -2.44 18.98
C THR A 78 -3.71 -3.26 17.71
N GLY A 79 -2.74 -2.90 16.86
CA GLY A 79 -2.27 -3.77 15.79
C GLY A 79 -1.71 -3.08 14.55
N SER A 80 -0.92 -3.83 13.77
CA SER A 80 -0.51 -3.41 12.42
C SER A 80 -1.74 -3.27 11.51
N PHE A 81 -1.80 -2.22 10.69
CA PHE A 81 -2.87 -1.99 9.70
C PHE A 81 -2.81 -2.98 8.53
N ALA A 82 -2.98 -4.27 8.81
CA ALA A 82 -3.39 -5.23 7.81
C ALA A 82 -4.91 -5.16 7.71
N HIS A 83 -5.44 -4.72 6.58
CA HIS A 83 -6.85 -4.97 6.33
C HIS A 83 -6.97 -6.47 5.99
N ALA A 84 -7.64 -7.22 6.87
CA ALA A 84 -8.09 -8.57 6.57
C ALA A 84 -9.22 -8.49 5.53
N THR A 85 -8.88 -8.64 4.26
CA THR A 85 -9.88 -8.91 3.22
C THR A 85 -10.27 -10.37 3.34
N THR A 86 -11.37 -10.68 4.03
CA THR A 86 -11.76 -12.04 4.47
C THR A 86 -11.99 -13.10 3.36
N ALA A 87 -11.69 -12.83 2.09
CA ALA A 87 -11.79 -13.77 0.98
C ALA A 87 -10.94 -13.29 -0.22
N ALA A 88 -10.71 -14.17 -1.20
CA ALA A 88 -10.31 -13.75 -2.53
C ALA A 88 -11.39 -12.81 -3.09
N VAL A 89 -11.08 -11.53 -3.29
CA VAL A 89 -12.11 -10.51 -3.59
C VAL A 89 -12.03 -10.08 -5.04
N THR A 90 -13.18 -10.00 -5.70
CA THR A 90 -13.31 -9.61 -7.11
C THR A 90 -13.01 -8.14 -7.37
N GLN A 91 -13.09 -7.26 -6.37
CA GLN A 91 -12.66 -5.84 -6.36
C GLN A 91 -12.98 -5.23 -4.98
N VAL A 92 -12.01 -4.54 -4.34
CA VAL A 92 -12.20 -3.84 -3.04
C VAL A 92 -11.54 -2.48 -3.08
N ALA A 93 -12.16 -1.51 -2.42
CA ALA A 93 -11.54 -0.24 -2.07
C ALA A 93 -11.25 -0.19 -0.56
N VAL A 94 -10.01 0.05 -0.18
CA VAL A 94 -9.55 0.13 1.21
C VAL A 94 -8.91 1.48 1.47
N ILE A 95 -9.15 2.04 2.65
CA ILE A 95 -8.46 3.24 3.13
C ILE A 95 -7.54 2.83 4.29
N PHE A 96 -6.29 3.27 4.22
CA PHE A 96 -5.28 3.07 5.24
C PHE A 96 -4.82 4.40 5.81
N HIS A 97 -4.56 4.44 7.10
CA HIS A 97 -3.81 5.53 7.72
C HIS A 97 -2.31 5.17 7.70
N VAL A 98 -1.49 6.06 7.16
CA VAL A 98 -0.07 5.80 6.87
C VAL A 98 0.89 6.83 7.46
N GLY A 99 0.39 7.84 8.20
CA GLY A 99 1.24 8.69 9.03
C GLY A 99 2.14 9.67 8.26
N ALA A 100 1.61 10.32 7.22
CA ALA A 100 2.28 11.38 6.44
C ALA A 100 3.49 10.90 5.63
N VAL A 101 3.24 9.96 4.71
CA VAL A 101 4.28 9.35 3.86
C VAL A 101 4.08 9.69 2.38
N GLN A 102 5.19 9.76 1.65
CA GLN A 102 5.21 9.95 0.20
C GLN A 102 5.39 8.63 -0.56
N TYR A 103 6.26 7.75 -0.06
CA TYR A 103 6.66 6.54 -0.74
C TYR A 103 6.10 5.31 -0.04
N LEU A 104 5.51 4.40 -0.81
CA LEU A 104 4.99 3.14 -0.27
C LEU A 104 4.93 2.04 -1.34
N ARG A 105 4.75 0.82 -0.86
CA ARG A 105 4.38 -0.36 -1.65
C ARG A 105 3.15 -1.01 -1.04
N ILE A 106 2.38 -1.69 -1.86
CA ILE A 106 1.27 -2.52 -1.41
C ILE A 106 1.79 -3.94 -1.24
N ARG A 107 1.59 -4.52 -0.06
CA ARG A 107 1.96 -5.90 0.24
C ARG A 107 0.71 -6.77 0.35
N ALA A 108 0.67 -7.86 -0.39
CA ALA A 108 -0.23 -8.98 -0.16
C ALA A 108 0.36 -9.90 0.91
N GLY A 109 -0.45 -10.42 1.84
CA GLY A 109 0.04 -11.36 2.87
C GLY A 109 0.35 -12.78 2.40
N ALA A 110 0.26 -13.06 1.10
CA ALA A 110 0.66 -14.32 0.48
C ALA A 110 1.17 -14.04 -0.94
N ASN A 111 1.99 -14.94 -1.49
CA ASN A 111 2.45 -14.85 -2.89
C ASN A 111 1.23 -14.88 -3.82
N GLN A 112 1.24 -14.00 -4.81
CA GLN A 112 0.22 -14.01 -5.86
C GLN A 112 0.59 -15.00 -6.95
N ALA A 113 -0.43 -15.59 -7.58
CA ALA A 113 -0.25 -16.56 -8.68
C ALA A 113 -0.25 -15.90 -10.06
N ALA A 114 -0.50 -14.59 -10.12
CA ALA A 114 -0.55 -13.77 -11.32
C ALA A 114 -0.20 -12.32 -10.93
N ASP A 115 0.03 -11.49 -11.94
CA ASP A 115 0.22 -10.05 -11.74
C ASP A 115 -1.05 -9.41 -11.18
N GLU A 116 -0.89 -8.57 -10.16
CA GLU A 116 -1.99 -7.87 -9.52
C GLU A 116 -1.83 -6.36 -9.65
N THR A 117 -2.90 -5.67 -10.02
CA THR A 117 -2.89 -4.22 -10.24
C THR A 117 -3.78 -3.49 -9.24
N PHE A 118 -3.20 -2.46 -8.63
CA PHE A 118 -3.84 -1.60 -7.65
C PHE A 118 -3.86 -0.15 -8.15
N SER A 119 -5.00 0.53 -7.98
CA SER A 119 -5.07 1.98 -8.09
C SER A 119 -4.89 2.60 -6.70
N VAL A 120 -3.87 3.43 -6.54
CA VAL A 120 -3.45 4.00 -5.25
C VAL A 120 -3.51 5.53 -5.32
N ARG A 121 -4.01 6.18 -4.26
CA ARG A 121 -3.90 7.64 -4.09
C ARG A 121 -3.71 8.03 -2.64
N GLY A 122 -2.89 9.03 -2.40
CA GLY A 122 -2.76 9.70 -1.11
C GLY A 122 -3.81 10.77 -0.95
N PHE A 123 -4.31 10.97 0.27
CA PHE A 123 -5.16 12.11 0.59
C PHE A 123 -5.09 12.50 2.06
N ASN A 124 -5.30 13.79 2.31
CA ASN A 124 -5.40 14.36 3.64
C ASN A 124 -6.76 15.05 3.80
N ARG A 125 -7.29 14.99 5.02
CA ARG A 125 -8.46 15.80 5.37
C ARG A 125 -8.01 17.25 5.45
N GLN A 126 -8.86 18.14 4.95
CA GLN A 126 -8.65 19.57 5.15
C GLN A 126 -8.93 19.84 6.62
N ALA A 127 -7.98 20.46 7.33
CA ALA A 127 -8.26 20.96 8.67
C ALA A 127 -9.43 21.94 8.57
N TYR A 128 -10.54 21.65 9.24
CA TYR A 128 -11.57 22.67 9.45
C TYR A 128 -10.95 23.70 10.37
N GLY A 129 -10.72 24.91 9.85
CA GLY A 129 -10.13 26.00 10.62
C GLY A 129 -10.93 26.24 11.89
N THR A 130 -10.23 26.26 13.02
CA THR A 130 -10.70 26.88 14.26
C THR A 130 -10.61 28.40 14.15
#